data_AF-G5ECF3-F1
#
_entry.id   AF-G5ECF3-F1
#
_cell.length_a   1.000
_cell.length_b   1.000
_cell.length_c   1.000
_cell.angle_alpha   90.00
_cell.angle_beta   90.00
_cell.angle_gamma   90.00
#
_symmetry.space_group_name_H-M   'P 1'
#
loop_
_entity.id
_entity.type
_entity.pdbx_description
1 polymer ?
#
loop_
_entity_poly.entity_id
_entity_poly.type
_entity_poly.pdbx_seq_one_letter_code
_entity_poly.pdbx_strand_id
1 'polypeptide(L)'
;MMEEIRKKKEKHLVEKERWTKMEEELERVKEREQEILDKLPGLKLQNPGNSCFLNVAIQMMQKAGCGRHFKRTCETPMHKQLKWIFDGKKETKDATVLRSLLSDKTLKTGAQRPFKAFNALMEDLSTECGARHEPLCSMFSYQLISTLKGYTGGCGEYQLSIEKRTSCLEYTLGKRRTFLDVVASKEQKCLKKHTVEGDFLGQREWRVELKNSKFLLVNIRRRPGQDTGLLDPREPNIFLGNKLKLVGFVEVEMCGGGEYHAISWTRHGDYWTRHNDDKETEIYEHPINWTAMTIGHLFLFEKVDT
;
A
#
# COMPACT_ATOMS: atom_id res chain seq x y z
N MET A 1 -7.55 28.64 58.38
CA MET A 1 -8.67 27.68 58.32
C MET A 1 -9.78 28.05 57.33
N MET A 2 -10.65 29.05 57.57
CA MET A 2 -11.76 29.37 56.63
C MET A 2 -11.28 29.77 55.22
N GLU A 3 -10.22 30.58 55.14
CA GLU A 3 -9.63 30.99 53.86
C GLU A 3 -8.97 29.82 53.09
N GLU A 4 -8.39 28.85 53.80
CA GLU A 4 -7.82 27.64 53.17
C GLU A 4 -8.91 26.70 52.63
N ILE A 5 -10.04 26.59 53.35
CA ILE A 5 -11.21 25.83 52.88
C ILE A 5 -11.79 26.49 51.61
N ARG A 6 -11.89 27.83 51.59
CA ARG A 6 -12.34 28.59 50.41
C ARG A 6 -11.42 28.34 49.21
N LYS A 7 -10.11 28.50 49.38
CA LYS A 7 -9.11 28.24 48.32
C LYS A 7 -9.15 26.79 47.81
N LYS A 8 -9.34 25.80 48.69
CA LYS A 8 -9.49 24.39 48.28
C LYS A 8 -10.76 24.15 47.46
N LYS A 9 -11.88 24.76 47.85
CA LYS A 9 -13.15 24.68 47.08
C LYS A 9 -13.01 25.34 45.71
N GLU A 10 -12.42 26.53 45.64
CA GLU A 10 -12.15 27.23 44.38
C GLU A 10 -11.25 26.38 43.46
N LYS A 11 -10.18 25.80 43.98
CA LYS A 11 -9.30 24.90 43.21
C LYS A 11 -10.05 23.68 42.67
N HIS A 12 -10.89 23.04 43.48
CA HIS A 12 -11.68 21.88 43.05
C HIS A 12 -12.72 22.25 41.99
N LEU A 13 -13.32 23.45 42.08
CA LEU A 13 -14.26 23.94 41.08
C LEU A 13 -13.55 24.16 39.73
N VAL A 14 -12.37 24.78 39.74
CA VAL A 14 -11.54 25.00 38.54
C VAL A 14 -11.10 23.67 37.91
N GLU A 15 -10.69 22.70 38.73
CA GLU A 15 -10.36 21.35 38.23
C GLU A 15 -11.58 20.67 37.60
N LYS A 16 -12.75 20.75 38.23
CA LYS A 16 -13.99 20.18 37.69
C LYS A 16 -14.37 20.81 36.36
N GLU A 17 -14.33 22.14 36.25
CA GLU A 17 -14.58 22.85 34.99
C GLU A 17 -13.59 22.46 33.88
N ARG A 18 -12.31 22.24 34.25
CA ARG A 18 -11.30 21.77 33.30
C ARG A 18 -11.59 20.36 32.80
N TRP A 19 -12.01 19.45 33.68
CA TRP A 19 -12.41 18.09 33.30
C TRP A 19 -13.65 18.10 32.38
N THR A 20 -14.68 18.87 32.73
CA THR A 20 -15.88 18.99 31.90
C THR A 20 -15.56 19.54 30.50
N LYS A 21 -14.72 20.57 30.40
CA LYS A 21 -14.28 21.08 29.09
C LYS A 21 -13.52 20.03 28.28
N MET A 22 -12.68 19.22 28.94
CA MET A 22 -11.92 18.18 28.26
C MET A 22 -12.82 17.02 27.78
N GLU A 23 -13.85 16.66 28.55
CA GLU A 23 -14.86 15.67 28.14
C GLU A 23 -15.68 16.19 26.93
N GLU A 24 -16.13 17.44 26.96
CA GLU A 24 -16.83 18.07 25.84
C GLU A 24 -15.94 18.19 24.58
N GLU A 25 -14.64 18.40 24.75
CA GLU A 25 -13.68 18.44 23.65
C GLU A 25 -13.45 17.03 23.07
N LEU A 26 -13.31 16.02 23.93
CA LEU A 26 -13.19 14.62 23.51
C LEU A 26 -14.43 14.15 22.73
N GLU A 27 -15.62 14.52 23.19
CA GLU A 27 -16.86 14.14 22.50
C GLU A 27 -16.97 14.82 21.13
N ARG A 28 -16.62 16.11 21.02
CA ARG A 28 -16.52 16.81 19.74
C ARG A 28 -15.50 16.19 18.78
N VAL A 29 -14.38 15.70 19.29
CA VAL A 29 -13.39 14.98 18.48
C VAL A 29 -13.97 13.68 17.94
N LYS A 30 -14.65 12.88 18.78
CA LYS A 30 -15.31 11.63 18.35
C LYS A 30 -16.40 11.87 17.32
N GLU A 31 -17.25 12.89 17.51
CA GLU A 31 -18.29 13.26 16.55
C GLU A 31 -17.67 13.63 15.18
N ARG A 32 -16.58 14.38 15.19
CA ARG A 32 -15.85 14.76 13.97
C ARG A 32 -15.17 13.55 13.31
N GLU A 33 -14.58 12.65 14.08
CA GLU A 33 -14.03 11.39 13.58
C GLU A 33 -15.11 10.54 12.91
N GLN A 34 -16.29 10.43 13.53
CA GLN A 34 -17.42 9.71 12.98
C GLN A 34 -17.95 10.35 11.69
N GLU A 35 -18.02 11.69 11.64
CA GLU A 35 -18.41 12.41 10.41
C GLU A 35 -17.41 12.18 9.27
N ILE A 36 -16.11 12.14 9.58
CA ILE A 36 -15.06 11.80 8.61
C ILE A 36 -15.25 10.34 8.17
N LEU A 37 -15.34 9.38 9.09
CA LEU A 37 -15.60 7.97 8.79
C LEU A 37 -16.80 7.78 7.87
N ASP A 38 -17.86 8.54 8.13
CA ASP A 38 -19.08 8.44 7.36
C ASP A 38 -18.93 8.91 5.91
N LYS A 39 -17.94 9.78 5.65
CA LYS A 39 -17.55 10.28 4.33
C LYS A 39 -16.42 9.44 3.71
N LEU A 40 -15.66 8.69 4.51
CA LEU A 40 -14.54 7.90 4.04
C LEU A 40 -15.02 6.57 3.45
N PRO A 41 -14.59 6.22 2.22
CA PRO A 41 -14.91 4.92 1.64
C PRO A 41 -14.09 3.84 2.33
N GLY A 42 -14.69 3.10 3.27
CA GLY A 42 -14.12 1.90 3.87
C GLY A 42 -14.95 0.66 3.52
N LEU A 43 -14.31 -0.37 2.94
CA LEU A 43 -14.93 -1.67 2.73
C LEU A 43 -14.72 -2.56 3.95
N LYS A 44 -15.81 -2.85 4.67
CA LYS A 44 -15.86 -3.92 5.66
C LYS A 44 -16.03 -5.25 4.93
N LEU A 45 -15.05 -6.14 5.07
CA LEU A 45 -15.00 -7.42 4.35
C LEU A 45 -14.93 -8.56 5.36
N GLN A 46 -15.88 -9.49 5.32
CA GLN A 46 -15.80 -10.70 6.15
C GLN A 46 -14.49 -11.45 5.86
N ASN A 47 -13.96 -12.16 6.88
CA ASN A 47 -12.76 -12.99 6.75
C ASN A 47 -13.07 -14.49 6.83
N PRO A 48 -13.85 -15.05 5.89
CA PRO A 48 -14.12 -16.48 5.88
C PRO A 48 -12.85 -17.24 5.51
N GLY A 49 -12.44 -18.19 6.36
CA GLY A 49 -11.37 -19.15 6.05
C GLY A 49 -10.01 -18.52 5.74
N ASN A 50 -9.57 -17.54 6.54
CA ASN A 50 -8.27 -16.87 6.41
C ASN A 50 -8.11 -16.12 5.07
N SER A 51 -9.15 -15.41 4.65
CA SER A 51 -9.23 -14.59 3.43
C SER A 51 -8.67 -13.16 3.57
N CYS A 52 -8.13 -12.76 4.72
CA CYS A 52 -7.62 -11.39 4.94
C CYS A 52 -6.63 -10.93 3.86
N PHE A 53 -5.84 -11.84 3.29
CA PHE A 53 -4.94 -11.57 2.17
C PHE A 53 -5.65 -11.09 0.89
N LEU A 54 -6.88 -11.56 0.64
CA LEU A 54 -7.72 -11.14 -0.48
C LEU A 54 -8.41 -9.82 -0.15
N ASN A 55 -8.87 -9.68 1.11
CA ASN A 55 -9.52 -8.46 1.57
C ASN A 55 -8.61 -7.23 1.42
N VAL A 56 -7.34 -7.34 1.84
CA VAL A 56 -6.39 -6.24 1.66
C VAL A 56 -6.09 -5.94 0.18
N ALA A 57 -6.11 -6.95 -0.70
CA ALA A 57 -5.93 -6.73 -2.14
C ALA A 57 -7.12 -5.96 -2.73
N ILE A 58 -8.35 -6.32 -2.35
CA ILE A 58 -9.58 -5.63 -2.73
C ILE A 58 -9.56 -4.17 -2.25
N GLN A 59 -9.17 -3.94 -0.99
CA GLN A 59 -9.08 -2.60 -0.40
C GLN A 59 -8.01 -1.74 -1.11
N MET A 60 -6.87 -2.32 -1.49
CA MET A 60 -5.86 -1.62 -2.31
C MET A 60 -6.42 -1.23 -3.69
N MET A 61 -7.19 -2.12 -4.33
CA MET A 61 -7.86 -1.82 -5.60
C MET A 61 -8.94 -0.75 -5.46
N GLN A 62 -9.68 -0.75 -4.34
CA GLN A 62 -10.61 0.33 -4.02
C GLN A 62 -9.89 1.66 -3.90
N LYS A 63 -8.77 1.69 -3.18
CA LYS A 63 -7.96 2.91 -3.03
C LYS A 63 -7.41 3.40 -4.38
N ALA A 64 -7.03 2.49 -5.28
CA ALA A 64 -6.62 2.82 -6.64
C ALA A 64 -7.78 3.27 -7.56
N GLY A 65 -9.02 3.22 -7.09
CA GLY A 65 -10.19 3.68 -7.85
C GLY A 65 -10.70 2.66 -8.89
N CYS A 66 -10.36 1.38 -8.75
CA CYS A 66 -10.81 0.32 -9.67
C CYS A 66 -12.35 0.18 -9.72
N GLY A 67 -13.08 0.64 -8.69
CA GLY A 67 -14.55 0.65 -8.70
C GLY A 67 -15.16 1.35 -9.91
N ARG A 68 -14.51 2.39 -10.46
CA ARG A 68 -14.98 3.05 -11.69
C ARG A 68 -14.91 2.15 -12.91
N HIS A 69 -13.85 1.33 -12.99
CA HIS A 69 -13.70 0.34 -14.05
C HIS A 69 -14.81 -0.70 -13.95
N PHE A 70 -15.04 -1.26 -12.76
CA PHE A 70 -16.07 -2.27 -12.57
C PHE A 70 -17.46 -1.75 -12.93
N LYS A 71 -17.83 -0.52 -12.55
CA LYS A 71 -19.16 0.03 -12.89
C LYS A 71 -19.45 0.14 -14.39
N ARG A 72 -18.42 0.29 -15.23
CA ARG A 72 -18.58 0.58 -16.67
C ARG A 72 -18.45 -0.63 -17.58
N THR A 73 -18.00 -1.76 -17.03
CA THR A 73 -17.36 -2.79 -17.84
C THR A 73 -17.73 -4.18 -17.36
N CYS A 74 -17.80 -5.12 -18.32
CA CYS A 74 -17.95 -6.56 -18.16
C CYS A 74 -19.15 -7.05 -17.31
N GLU A 75 -19.86 -8.06 -17.79
CA GLU A 75 -20.93 -8.75 -17.05
C GLU A 75 -20.51 -10.18 -16.64
N THR A 76 -19.20 -10.39 -16.53
CA THR A 76 -18.57 -11.65 -16.13
C THR A 76 -18.70 -11.89 -14.63
N PRO A 77 -18.58 -13.15 -14.17
CA PRO A 77 -18.79 -13.50 -12.76
C PRO A 77 -17.91 -12.70 -11.78
N MET A 78 -16.60 -12.56 -12.01
CA MET A 78 -15.74 -11.82 -11.07
C MET A 78 -16.07 -10.33 -11.06
N HIS A 79 -16.31 -9.73 -12.24
CA HIS A 79 -16.72 -8.33 -12.34
C HIS A 79 -18.05 -8.05 -11.64
N LYS A 80 -19.02 -8.96 -11.71
CA LYS A 80 -20.29 -8.84 -10.97
C LYS A 80 -20.08 -8.86 -9.45
N GLN A 81 -19.22 -9.75 -8.96
CA GLN A 81 -18.87 -9.78 -7.54
C GLN A 81 -18.18 -8.48 -7.10
N LEU A 82 -17.22 -7.99 -7.87
CA LEU A 82 -16.54 -6.73 -7.55
C LEU A 82 -17.46 -5.51 -7.70
N LYS A 83 -18.40 -5.49 -8.65
CA LYS A 83 -19.44 -4.45 -8.72
C LYS A 83 -20.27 -4.38 -7.43
N TRP A 84 -20.68 -5.54 -6.91
CA TRP A 84 -21.43 -5.61 -5.65
C TRP A 84 -20.59 -5.21 -4.44
N ILE A 85 -19.34 -5.64 -4.36
CA ILE A 85 -18.41 -5.24 -3.29
C ILE A 85 -18.20 -3.71 -3.33
N PHE A 86 -18.02 -3.12 -4.52
CA PHE A 86 -17.71 -1.70 -4.71
C PHE A 86 -18.95 -0.82 -4.93
N ASP A 87 -20.14 -1.29 -4.53
CA ASP A 87 -21.38 -0.54 -4.74
C ASP A 87 -21.49 0.72 -3.86
N GLY A 88 -20.67 0.81 -2.81
CA GLY A 88 -20.59 1.94 -1.89
C GLY A 88 -21.53 1.86 -0.69
N LYS A 89 -22.25 0.73 -0.53
CA LYS A 89 -23.09 0.51 0.66
C LYS A 89 -22.22 0.18 1.87
N LYS A 90 -22.56 0.72 3.05
CA LYS A 90 -21.84 0.54 4.33
C LYS A 90 -22.09 -0.81 5.01
N GLU A 91 -22.41 -1.84 4.25
CA GLU A 91 -22.62 -3.19 4.76
C GLU A 91 -21.33 -4.00 4.70
N THR A 92 -21.19 -4.99 5.59
CA THR A 92 -20.10 -5.95 5.52
C THR A 92 -20.30 -6.85 4.30
N LYS A 93 -19.31 -6.92 3.41
CA LYS A 93 -19.33 -7.74 2.18
C LYS A 93 -18.59 -9.06 2.40
N ASP A 94 -19.00 -10.11 1.70
CA ASP A 94 -18.37 -11.43 1.72
C ASP A 94 -17.67 -11.70 0.38
N ALA A 95 -16.35 -11.89 0.41
CA ALA A 95 -15.54 -12.16 -0.77
C ALA A 95 -15.42 -13.67 -1.11
N THR A 96 -16.13 -14.56 -0.43
CA THR A 96 -16.03 -16.03 -0.64
C THR A 96 -16.31 -16.44 -2.08
N VAL A 97 -17.37 -15.89 -2.69
CA VAL A 97 -17.70 -16.19 -4.08
C VAL A 97 -16.59 -15.74 -5.01
N LEU A 98 -16.08 -14.51 -4.84
CA LEU A 98 -14.94 -14.00 -5.61
C LEU A 98 -13.70 -14.90 -5.46
N ARG A 99 -13.38 -15.33 -4.23
CA ARG A 99 -12.27 -16.23 -3.94
C ARG A 99 -12.39 -17.56 -4.68
N SER A 100 -13.61 -18.10 -4.78
CA SER A 100 -13.87 -19.37 -5.49
C SER A 100 -13.65 -19.26 -7.01
N LEU A 101 -13.80 -18.05 -7.57
CA LEU A 101 -13.66 -17.77 -9.00
C LEU A 101 -12.20 -17.60 -9.46
N LEU A 102 -11.27 -17.34 -8.54
CA LEU A 102 -9.84 -17.19 -8.88
C LEU A 102 -9.31 -18.42 -9.64
N SER A 103 -8.48 -18.20 -10.66
CA SER A 103 -7.89 -19.27 -11.45
C SER A 103 -6.81 -20.03 -10.66
N ASP A 104 -6.04 -19.33 -9.83
CA ASP A 104 -5.03 -19.93 -8.96
C ASP A 104 -5.69 -20.73 -7.83
N LYS A 105 -5.68 -22.06 -7.98
CA LYS A 105 -6.24 -23.02 -7.01
C LYS A 105 -5.65 -22.87 -5.60
N THR A 106 -4.41 -22.41 -5.47
CA THR A 106 -3.78 -22.23 -4.15
C THR A 106 -4.40 -21.08 -3.37
N LEU A 107 -5.04 -20.11 -4.05
CA LEU A 107 -5.72 -19.00 -3.40
C LEU A 107 -7.11 -19.39 -2.86
N LYS A 108 -7.66 -20.53 -3.28
CA LYS A 108 -9.00 -20.98 -2.85
C LYS A 108 -9.04 -21.52 -1.43
N THR A 109 -7.88 -21.88 -0.85
CA THR A 109 -7.79 -22.47 0.48
C THR A 109 -6.60 -21.91 1.26
N GLY A 110 -6.71 -21.88 2.59
CA GLY A 110 -5.65 -21.46 3.51
C GLY A 110 -5.29 -19.97 3.44
N ALA A 111 -4.30 -19.57 4.23
CA ALA A 111 -3.73 -18.22 4.20
C ALA A 111 -2.72 -18.09 3.05
N GLN A 112 -2.67 -16.92 2.42
CA GLN A 112 -1.77 -16.63 1.30
C GLN A 112 -1.13 -15.26 1.43
N ARG A 113 -0.11 -14.99 0.60
CA ARG A 113 0.53 -13.67 0.58
C ARG A 113 -0.37 -12.65 -0.14
N PRO A 114 -0.59 -11.45 0.42
CA PRO A 114 -1.37 -10.38 -0.21
C PRO A 114 -0.95 -10.09 -1.65
N PHE A 115 0.36 -10.00 -1.91
CA PHE A 115 0.92 -9.77 -3.24
C PHE A 115 0.49 -10.84 -4.25
N LYS A 116 0.47 -12.11 -3.85
CA LYS A 116 0.10 -13.22 -4.72
C LYS A 116 -1.38 -13.11 -5.14
N ALA A 117 -2.25 -12.78 -4.19
CA ALA A 117 -3.66 -12.60 -4.46
C ALA A 117 -3.94 -11.37 -5.32
N PHE A 118 -3.23 -10.27 -5.08
CA PHE A 118 -3.32 -9.08 -5.93
C PHE A 118 -2.98 -9.42 -7.39
N ASN A 119 -1.85 -10.09 -7.63
CA ASN A 119 -1.45 -10.46 -8.99
C ASN A 119 -2.46 -11.39 -9.67
N ALA A 120 -2.89 -12.46 -8.99
CA ALA A 120 -3.86 -13.39 -9.56
C ALA A 120 -5.18 -12.70 -9.89
N LEU A 121 -5.67 -11.83 -8.99
CA LEU A 121 -6.89 -11.05 -9.21
C LEU A 121 -6.75 -10.14 -10.44
N MET A 122 -5.60 -9.47 -10.59
CA MET A 122 -5.33 -8.63 -11.76
C MET A 122 -5.24 -9.41 -13.07
N GLU A 123 -4.59 -10.58 -13.06
CA GLU A 123 -4.49 -11.47 -14.23
C GLU A 123 -5.85 -12.03 -14.64
N ASP A 124 -6.64 -12.53 -13.69
CA ASP A 124 -7.96 -13.09 -13.94
C ASP A 124 -8.92 -12.03 -14.47
N LEU A 125 -8.95 -10.85 -13.85
CA LEU A 125 -9.81 -9.75 -14.31
C LEU A 125 -9.40 -9.26 -15.71
N SER A 126 -8.10 -9.19 -15.98
CA SER A 126 -7.62 -8.78 -17.31
C SER A 126 -7.96 -9.80 -18.38
N THR A 127 -7.95 -11.09 -18.02
CA THR A 127 -8.43 -12.17 -18.89
C THR A 127 -9.92 -12.04 -19.16
N GLU A 128 -10.75 -11.78 -18.14
CA GLU A 128 -12.19 -11.57 -18.31
C GLU A 128 -12.52 -10.33 -19.17
N CYS A 129 -11.77 -9.23 -19.02
CA CYS A 129 -11.94 -8.03 -19.84
C CYS A 129 -11.64 -8.26 -21.32
N GLY A 130 -10.68 -9.15 -21.62
CA GLY A 130 -10.13 -9.33 -22.95
C GLY A 130 -9.56 -8.02 -23.54
N ALA A 131 -9.38 -8.01 -24.87
CA ALA A 131 -8.81 -6.85 -25.57
C ALA A 131 -9.80 -5.67 -25.76
N ARG A 132 -11.09 -5.85 -25.45
CA ARG A 132 -12.16 -4.90 -25.80
C ARG A 132 -12.33 -3.75 -24.82
N HIS A 133 -11.75 -3.87 -23.64
CA HIS A 133 -11.93 -2.91 -22.56
C HIS A 133 -10.59 -2.32 -22.17
N GLU A 134 -10.60 -1.08 -21.66
CA GLU A 134 -9.40 -0.47 -21.07
C GLU A 134 -8.87 -1.44 -20.01
N PRO A 135 -7.69 -2.05 -20.21
CA PRO A 135 -7.30 -3.18 -19.39
C PRO A 135 -7.19 -2.69 -17.95
N LEU A 136 -7.85 -3.36 -16.99
CA LEU A 136 -7.63 -3.08 -15.57
C LEU A 136 -6.12 -3.11 -15.24
N CYS A 137 -5.40 -4.03 -15.88
CA CYS A 137 -3.93 -4.08 -15.90
C CYS A 137 -3.27 -2.71 -16.15
N SER A 138 -3.82 -1.87 -17.03
CA SER A 138 -3.24 -0.55 -17.35
C SER A 138 -3.19 0.40 -16.15
N MET A 139 -4.09 0.24 -15.17
CA MET A 139 -4.10 1.04 -13.94
C MET A 139 -2.87 0.78 -13.05
N PHE A 140 -2.24 -0.38 -13.18
CA PHE A 140 -1.03 -0.74 -12.45
C PHE A 140 0.14 -1.06 -13.38
N SER A 141 -0.04 -0.93 -14.69
CA SER A 141 0.98 -1.25 -15.67
C SER A 141 1.93 -0.08 -15.81
N TYR A 142 3.21 -0.39 -15.76
CA TYR A 142 4.25 0.58 -15.98
C TYR A 142 5.43 -0.05 -16.69
N GLN A 143 6.24 0.83 -17.26
CA GLN A 143 7.43 0.46 -18.01
C GLN A 143 8.65 0.80 -17.16
N LEU A 144 9.36 -0.23 -16.70
CA LEU A 144 10.63 -0.07 -16.01
C LEU A 144 11.73 0.07 -17.06
N ILE A 145 12.45 1.19 -17.00
CA ILE A 145 13.55 1.54 -17.89
C ILE A 145 14.84 1.52 -17.07
N SER A 146 15.77 0.66 -17.45
CA SER A 146 17.14 0.66 -16.92
C SER A 146 18.06 1.30 -17.93
N THR A 147 18.79 2.35 -17.55
CA THR A 147 19.84 2.96 -18.38
C THR A 147 21.19 2.80 -17.71
N LEU A 148 22.17 2.27 -18.44
CA LEU A 148 23.58 2.27 -18.01
C LEU A 148 24.31 3.46 -18.64
N LYS A 149 25.04 4.24 -17.83
CA LYS A 149 25.81 5.41 -18.26
C LYS A 149 27.24 5.37 -17.75
N GLY A 150 28.19 5.92 -18.52
CA GLY A 150 29.59 6.12 -18.07
C GLY A 150 30.38 4.82 -17.94
N TYR A 151 30.22 3.91 -18.89
CA TYR A 151 30.93 2.64 -18.93
C TYR A 151 32.39 2.87 -19.33
N THR A 152 33.34 2.62 -18.43
CA THR A 152 34.77 2.94 -18.67
C THR A 152 35.73 1.75 -18.53
N GLY A 153 35.24 0.55 -18.21
CA GLY A 153 36.06 -0.66 -17.98
C GLY A 153 36.62 -1.34 -19.25
N GLY A 154 37.17 -0.59 -20.21
CA GLY A 154 37.81 -1.14 -21.41
C GLY A 154 36.87 -1.74 -22.48
N CYS A 155 35.59 -1.96 -22.17
CA CYS A 155 34.55 -2.01 -23.20
C CYS A 155 34.08 -0.55 -23.39
N GLY A 156 34.13 0.01 -24.59
CA GLY A 156 33.80 1.43 -24.82
C GLY A 156 32.42 1.85 -24.30
N GLU A 157 32.15 3.15 -24.23
CA GLU A 157 30.84 3.65 -23.78
C GLU A 157 29.70 3.11 -24.65
N TYR A 158 28.67 2.55 -24.01
CA TYR A 158 27.42 2.21 -24.67
C TYR A 158 26.25 2.42 -23.72
N GLN A 159 25.14 2.94 -24.27
CA GLN A 159 23.90 3.08 -23.54
C GLN A 159 23.03 1.86 -23.79
N LEU A 160 22.74 1.08 -22.75
CA LEU A 160 21.77 -0.02 -22.82
C LEU A 160 20.48 0.41 -22.13
N SER A 161 19.36 0.36 -22.86
CA SER A 161 18.01 0.51 -22.32
C SER A 161 17.32 -0.85 -22.27
N ILE A 162 16.94 -1.31 -21.09
CA ILE A 162 16.10 -2.51 -20.93
C ILE A 162 14.72 -2.05 -20.49
N GLU A 163 13.71 -2.45 -21.26
CA GLU A 163 12.32 -2.12 -21.00
C GLU A 163 11.56 -3.38 -20.53
N LYS A 164 10.94 -3.31 -19.36
CA LYS A 164 10.08 -4.37 -18.84
C LYS A 164 8.73 -3.81 -18.42
N ARG A 165 7.65 -4.45 -18.88
CA ARG A 165 6.29 -4.18 -18.39
C ARG A 165 5.99 -5.08 -17.19
N THR A 166 5.43 -4.51 -16.13
CA THR A 166 4.99 -5.26 -14.95
C THR A 166 3.95 -4.45 -14.17
N SER A 167 3.15 -5.15 -13.35
CA SER A 167 2.11 -4.58 -12.49
C SER A 167 2.57 -4.31 -11.05
N CYS A 168 3.69 -4.92 -10.62
CA CYS A 168 4.26 -4.70 -9.29
C CYS A 168 5.79 -4.85 -9.26
N LEU A 169 6.47 -3.90 -8.60
CA LEU A 169 7.92 -3.90 -8.47
C LEU A 169 8.29 -4.72 -7.24
N GLU A 170 9.04 -5.79 -7.45
CA GLU A 170 9.52 -6.62 -6.35
C GLU A 170 10.95 -6.26 -5.98
N TYR A 171 11.17 -5.94 -4.71
CA TYR A 171 12.50 -5.67 -4.15
C TYR A 171 12.79 -6.64 -3.01
N THR A 172 14.01 -7.16 -2.97
CA THR A 172 14.52 -7.91 -1.82
C THR A 172 15.61 -7.11 -1.15
N LEU A 173 15.40 -6.75 0.12
CA LEU A 173 16.36 -5.95 0.88
C LEU A 173 17.55 -6.82 1.31
N GLY A 174 18.76 -6.37 0.96
CA GLY A 174 20.01 -6.94 1.47
C GLY A 174 20.20 -6.61 2.95
N LYS A 175 21.17 -7.24 3.63
CA LYS A 175 21.51 -6.90 5.02
C LYS A 175 21.80 -5.40 5.13
N ARG A 176 21.15 -4.71 6.07
CA ARG A 176 21.32 -3.28 6.35
C ARG A 176 21.01 -2.35 5.16
N ARG A 177 20.28 -2.82 4.14
CA ARG A 177 19.80 -1.96 3.05
C ARG A 177 18.35 -1.61 3.26
N THR A 178 18.01 -0.36 3.06
CA THR A 178 16.66 0.15 2.98
C THR A 178 16.11 -0.01 1.56
N PHE A 179 14.82 0.22 1.39
CA PHE A 179 14.19 0.33 0.07
C PHE A 179 14.93 1.37 -0.78
N LEU A 180 15.17 2.56 -0.24
CA LEU A 180 15.83 3.64 -0.96
C LEU A 180 17.24 3.29 -1.36
N ASP A 181 17.99 2.58 -0.51
CA ASP A 181 19.31 2.09 -0.91
C ASP A 181 19.19 1.21 -2.14
N VAL A 182 18.21 0.30 -2.18
CA VAL A 182 18.03 -0.61 -3.31
C VAL A 182 17.60 0.14 -4.56
N VAL A 183 16.66 1.08 -4.46
CA VAL A 183 16.14 1.82 -5.62
C VAL A 183 17.16 2.84 -6.15
N ALA A 184 17.94 3.43 -5.25
CA ALA A 184 19.02 4.35 -5.56
C ALA A 184 20.35 3.66 -5.87
N SER A 185 20.45 2.32 -5.78
CA SER A 185 21.73 1.66 -6.03
C SER A 185 22.12 1.81 -7.50
N LYS A 186 23.08 2.69 -7.74
CA LYS A 186 23.59 3.03 -9.07
C LYS A 186 24.73 2.12 -9.53
N GLU A 187 25.33 1.36 -8.63
CA GLU A 187 26.60 0.70 -8.92
C GLU A 187 26.42 -0.69 -9.51
N GLN A 188 27.05 -0.92 -10.67
CA GLN A 188 27.23 -2.27 -11.20
C GLN A 188 28.72 -2.59 -11.34
N LYS A 189 29.08 -3.85 -11.11
CA LYS A 189 30.43 -4.40 -11.29
C LYS A 189 30.53 -5.16 -12.60
N CYS A 190 31.65 -5.00 -13.31
CA CYS A 190 31.83 -5.68 -14.58
C CYS A 190 31.91 -7.19 -14.37
N LEU A 191 31.12 -7.95 -15.13
CA LEU A 191 31.09 -9.42 -15.06
C LEU A 191 32.24 -10.07 -15.86
N LYS A 192 32.89 -9.33 -16.75
CA LYS A 192 34.13 -9.80 -17.39
C LYS A 192 35.28 -9.62 -16.40
N LYS A 193 36.16 -10.62 -16.33
CA LYS A 193 37.44 -10.50 -15.62
C LYS A 193 38.31 -9.50 -16.38
N HIS A 194 38.23 -8.24 -15.98
CA HIS A 194 39.23 -7.25 -16.34
C HIS A 194 40.48 -7.51 -15.50
N THR A 195 41.65 -7.28 -16.08
CA THR A 195 42.95 -7.52 -15.45
C THR A 195 43.20 -6.60 -14.26
N VAL A 196 42.37 -5.56 -14.07
CA VAL A 196 42.38 -4.67 -12.91
C VAL A 196 41.15 -4.99 -12.05
N GLU A 197 41.38 -5.48 -10.83
CA GLU A 197 40.33 -5.60 -9.82
C GLU A 197 39.76 -4.20 -9.51
N GLY A 198 38.46 -4.00 -9.73
CA GLY A 198 37.77 -2.78 -9.29
C GLY A 198 37.07 -1.95 -10.37
N ASP A 199 37.14 -2.34 -11.65
CA ASP A 199 36.59 -1.49 -12.71
C ASP A 199 35.05 -1.38 -12.67
N PHE A 200 34.64 -0.14 -12.39
CA PHE A 200 33.28 0.37 -12.30
C PHE A 200 32.60 0.34 -13.69
N LEU A 201 31.40 -0.23 -13.80
CA LEU A 201 30.64 -0.29 -15.07
C LEU A 201 29.99 1.05 -15.47
N GLY A 202 30.16 2.07 -14.66
CA GLY A 202 29.34 3.26 -14.72
C GLY A 202 28.11 3.17 -13.80
N GLN A 203 27.21 4.14 -13.95
CA GLN A 203 26.03 4.27 -13.13
C GLN A 203 24.81 3.70 -13.87
N ARG A 204 24.11 2.77 -13.21
CA ARG A 204 22.77 2.33 -13.62
C ARG A 204 21.73 3.27 -13.03
N GLU A 205 20.95 3.90 -13.90
CA GLU A 205 19.76 4.65 -13.54
C GLU A 205 18.52 3.80 -13.81
N TRP A 206 17.61 3.77 -12.84
CA TRP A 206 16.29 3.17 -13.00
C TRP A 206 15.23 4.27 -13.07
N ARG A 207 14.31 4.15 -14.03
CA ARG A 207 13.15 5.00 -14.18
C ARG A 207 11.91 4.16 -14.40
N VAL A 208 10.77 4.66 -13.94
CA VAL A 208 9.47 4.05 -14.21
C VAL A 208 8.63 5.03 -15.01
N GLU A 209 8.12 4.58 -16.15
CA GLU A 209 7.12 5.34 -16.90
C GLU A 209 5.71 4.82 -16.56
N LEU A 210 4.95 5.68 -15.90
CA LEU A 210 3.54 5.48 -15.55
C LEU A 210 2.65 6.07 -16.66
N LYS A 211 2.59 5.44 -17.85
CA LYS A 211 1.92 6.02 -19.03
C LYS A 211 0.41 6.17 -18.86
N ASN A 212 -0.26 5.09 -18.44
CA ASN A 212 -1.72 5.04 -18.26
C ASN A 212 -2.10 4.77 -16.78
N SER A 213 -1.10 4.76 -15.91
CA SER A 213 -1.26 4.49 -14.50
C SER A 213 -0.96 5.74 -13.70
N LYS A 214 -1.72 5.97 -12.63
CA LYS A 214 -1.35 6.91 -11.56
C LYS A 214 -0.71 6.21 -10.37
N PHE A 215 -0.68 4.89 -10.38
CA PHE A 215 -0.35 4.09 -9.20
C PHE A 215 0.87 3.20 -9.44
N LEU A 216 1.80 3.23 -8.50
CA LEU A 216 2.93 2.31 -8.47
C LEU A 216 2.76 1.36 -7.30
N LEU A 217 2.67 0.06 -7.61
CA LEU A 217 2.64 -0.99 -6.60
C LEU A 217 4.06 -1.54 -6.38
N VAL A 218 4.48 -1.60 -5.12
CA VAL A 218 5.81 -2.05 -4.72
C VAL A 218 5.69 -3.13 -3.66
N ASN A 219 6.21 -4.31 -3.94
CA ASN A 219 6.33 -5.41 -2.99
C ASN A 219 7.77 -5.47 -2.46
N ILE A 220 7.92 -5.37 -1.13
CA ILE A 220 9.21 -5.39 -0.47
C ILE A 220 9.33 -6.67 0.38
N ARG A 221 10.31 -7.48 0.00
CA ARG A 221 10.76 -8.65 0.76
C ARG A 221 11.93 -8.23 1.63
N ARG A 222 11.81 -8.44 2.94
CA ARG A 222 12.83 -8.10 3.93
C ARG A 222 13.06 -9.26 4.90
N ARG A 223 14.11 -9.16 5.69
CA ARG A 223 14.35 -10.06 6.82
C ARG A 223 13.51 -9.63 8.03
N PRO A 224 13.18 -10.54 8.95
CA PRO A 224 12.56 -10.18 10.22
C PRO A 224 13.38 -9.10 10.96
N GLY A 225 12.70 -8.09 11.51
CA GLY A 225 13.33 -6.99 12.25
C GLY A 225 14.10 -5.97 11.41
N GLN A 226 14.11 -6.11 10.08
CA GLN A 226 14.74 -5.15 9.20
C GLN A 226 13.79 -3.99 8.88
N ASP A 227 14.24 -2.77 9.10
CA ASP A 227 13.52 -1.56 8.67
C ASP A 227 13.46 -1.50 7.13
N THR A 228 12.28 -1.24 6.59
CA THR A 228 12.09 -0.95 5.16
C THR A 228 12.77 0.34 4.75
N GLY A 229 12.98 1.28 5.67
CA GLY A 229 13.56 2.60 5.41
C GLY A 229 12.78 3.33 4.33
N LEU A 230 11.45 3.26 4.41
CA LEU A 230 10.57 3.99 3.53
C LEU A 230 10.62 5.47 3.86
N LEU A 231 10.50 6.28 2.81
CA LEU A 231 10.47 7.73 2.93
C LEU A 231 9.28 8.19 3.76
N ASP A 232 9.40 9.42 4.29
CA ASP A 232 8.38 10.07 5.10
C ASP A 232 6.99 9.94 4.42
N PRO A 233 6.02 9.26 5.06
CA PRO A 233 4.72 9.03 4.47
C PRO A 233 3.88 10.30 4.42
N ARG A 234 4.27 11.39 5.08
CA ARG A 234 3.56 12.69 5.08
C ARG A 234 3.66 13.36 3.72
N GLU A 235 4.85 13.36 3.15
CA GLU A 235 5.21 14.12 1.97
C GLU A 235 5.33 13.27 0.70
N PRO A 236 5.11 13.85 -0.49
CA PRO A 236 5.52 13.24 -1.74
C PRO A 236 7.04 13.06 -1.80
N ASN A 237 7.44 11.98 -2.43
CA ASN A 237 8.80 11.47 -2.43
C ASN A 237 9.30 11.26 -3.86
N ILE A 238 10.57 11.58 -4.13
CA ILE A 238 11.12 11.47 -5.48
C ILE A 238 11.99 10.21 -5.59
N PHE A 239 11.53 9.24 -6.38
CA PHE A 239 12.31 8.06 -6.72
C PHE A 239 11.84 7.48 -8.07
N LEU A 240 12.72 6.71 -8.73
CA LEU A 240 12.45 6.12 -10.05
C LEU A 240 12.00 7.14 -11.11
N GLY A 241 12.48 8.37 -11.01
CA GLY A 241 12.12 9.47 -11.92
C GLY A 241 10.71 10.04 -11.73
N ASN A 242 10.02 9.73 -10.62
CA ASN A 242 8.67 10.22 -10.35
C ASN A 242 8.57 10.85 -8.96
N LYS A 243 7.69 11.85 -8.82
CA LYS A 243 7.20 12.33 -7.53
C LYS A 243 6.00 11.50 -7.11
N LEU A 244 6.14 10.74 -6.04
CA LEU A 244 5.23 9.68 -5.62
C LEU A 244 4.83 9.86 -4.16
N LYS A 245 3.53 9.80 -3.85
CA LYS A 245 2.99 9.90 -2.50
C LYS A 245 2.55 8.51 -2.04
N LEU A 246 2.90 8.11 -0.82
CA LEU A 246 2.38 6.85 -0.26
C LEU A 246 0.90 7.02 0.06
N VAL A 247 0.07 6.11 -0.48
CA VAL A 247 -1.39 6.18 -0.34
C VAL A 247 -2.02 4.89 0.17
N GLY A 248 -1.26 3.81 0.24
CA GLY A 248 -1.66 2.62 0.97
C GLY A 248 -0.50 1.65 1.21
N PHE A 249 -0.65 0.79 2.20
CA PHE A 249 0.24 -0.35 2.40
C PHE A 249 -0.45 -1.49 3.14
N VAL A 250 0.19 -2.66 3.11
CA VAL A 250 -0.28 -3.85 3.81
C VAL A 250 0.66 -4.17 4.96
N GLU A 251 0.13 -4.06 6.17
CA GLU A 251 0.71 -4.58 7.40
C GLU A 251 0.45 -6.10 7.44
N VAL A 252 1.47 -6.87 7.83
CA VAL A 252 1.31 -8.32 8.00
C VAL A 252 1.75 -8.67 9.42
N GLU A 253 0.79 -9.15 10.20
CA GLU A 253 0.99 -9.63 11.56
C GLU A 253 1.14 -11.16 11.54
N MET A 254 2.00 -11.70 12.41
CA MET A 254 2.08 -13.14 12.66
C MET A 254 1.11 -13.46 13.79
N CYS A 255 0.08 -14.25 13.50
CA CYS A 255 -0.83 -14.79 14.50
C CYS A 255 -0.24 -16.05 15.16
N GLY A 256 -0.78 -16.40 16.32
CA GLY A 256 -0.47 -17.68 16.97
C GLY A 256 -0.69 -18.85 16.01
N GLY A 257 0.20 -19.85 16.05
CA GLY A 257 0.15 -20.99 15.13
C GLY A 257 0.87 -20.77 13.79
N GLY A 258 1.51 -19.62 13.58
CA GLY A 258 2.29 -19.33 12.37
C GLY A 258 1.43 -18.87 11.18
N GLU A 259 0.15 -18.60 11.42
CA GLU A 259 -0.74 -18.00 10.42
C GLU A 259 -0.43 -16.51 10.26
N TYR A 260 -0.64 -15.99 9.05
CA TYR A 260 -0.45 -14.57 8.75
C TYR A 260 -1.80 -13.87 8.76
N HIS A 261 -1.86 -12.69 9.37
CA HIS A 261 -2.98 -11.78 9.28
C HIS A 261 -2.57 -10.54 8.52
N ALA A 262 -3.38 -10.12 7.55
CA ALA A 262 -3.09 -8.98 6.69
C ALA A 262 -4.07 -7.85 6.97
N ILE A 263 -3.55 -6.66 7.19
CA ILE A 263 -4.31 -5.43 7.45
C ILE A 263 -3.93 -4.41 6.41
N SER A 264 -4.92 -3.73 5.83
CA SER A 264 -4.65 -2.66 4.88
C SER A 264 -4.71 -1.29 5.54
N TRP A 265 -3.78 -0.44 5.15
CA TRP A 265 -3.74 0.95 5.54
C TRP A 265 -3.93 1.79 4.29
N THR A 266 -4.86 2.75 4.30
CA THR A 266 -5.12 3.61 3.14
C THR A 266 -5.22 5.08 3.55
N ARG A 267 -4.68 5.96 2.71
CA ARG A 267 -4.67 7.40 2.97
C ARG A 267 -5.88 8.09 2.37
N HIS A 268 -6.50 9.00 3.10
CA HIS A 268 -7.59 9.86 2.63
C HIS A 268 -7.30 11.31 3.05
N GLY A 269 -6.73 12.10 2.13
CA GLY A 269 -6.22 13.43 2.46
C GLY A 269 -5.07 13.33 3.47
N ASP A 270 -5.30 13.86 4.66
CA ASP A 270 -4.32 13.87 5.77
C ASP A 270 -4.56 12.77 6.80
N TYR A 271 -5.59 11.95 6.60
CA TYR A 271 -5.97 10.86 7.49
C TYR A 271 -5.54 9.52 6.92
N TRP A 272 -5.25 8.58 7.81
CA TRP A 272 -5.07 7.17 7.48
C TRP A 272 -6.23 6.36 8.05
N THR A 273 -6.71 5.42 7.26
CA THR A 273 -7.68 4.41 7.71
C THR A 273 -7.00 3.06 7.77
N ARG A 274 -7.24 2.34 8.87
CA ARG A 274 -6.80 0.96 9.05
C ARG A 274 -7.99 0.04 8.87
N HIS A 275 -7.90 -0.90 7.93
CA HIS A 275 -8.94 -1.85 7.61
C HIS A 275 -8.52 -3.25 8.03
N ASN A 276 -9.24 -3.78 9.02
CA ASN A 276 -9.03 -5.11 9.57
C ASN A 276 -10.29 -5.94 9.33
N ASP A 277 -10.43 -6.43 8.10
CA ASP A 277 -11.58 -7.23 7.65
C ASP A 277 -12.93 -6.54 7.90
N ASP A 278 -13.78 -7.12 8.75
CA ASP A 278 -15.12 -6.65 9.09
C ASP A 278 -15.16 -5.79 10.35
N LYS A 279 -14.01 -5.64 11.03
CA LYS A 279 -13.88 -4.78 12.20
C LYS A 279 -14.08 -3.32 11.84
N GLU A 280 -14.35 -2.51 12.86
CA GLU A 280 -14.46 -1.08 12.69
C GLU A 280 -13.17 -0.50 12.10
N THR A 281 -13.35 0.39 11.12
CA THR A 281 -12.24 1.11 10.50
C THR A 281 -11.73 2.13 11.51
N GLU A 282 -10.46 2.02 11.86
CA GLU A 282 -9.82 2.99 12.75
C GLU A 282 -9.27 4.16 11.92
N ILE A 283 -9.51 5.40 12.37
CA ILE A 283 -8.89 6.60 11.82
C ILE A 283 -7.65 6.96 12.63
N TYR A 284 -6.60 7.32 11.91
CA TYR A 284 -5.39 7.89 12.48
C TYR A 284 -5.15 9.25 11.82
N GLU A 285 -5.27 10.31 12.61
CA GLU A 285 -4.59 11.57 12.31
C GLU A 285 -3.08 11.38 12.47
N HIS A 286 -2.29 12.18 11.75
CA HIS A 286 -0.84 12.08 11.81
C HIS A 286 -0.30 12.17 13.26
N PRO A 287 0.73 11.38 13.62
CA PRO A 287 1.48 10.47 12.76
C PRO A 287 0.82 9.09 12.61
N ILE A 288 1.00 8.50 11.42
CA ILE A 288 0.65 7.10 11.17
C ILE A 288 1.42 6.18 12.12
N ASN A 289 0.88 4.99 12.39
CA ASN A 289 1.60 3.91 13.06
C ASN A 289 2.89 3.55 12.27
N TRP A 290 4.01 4.14 12.69
CA TRP A 290 5.34 3.91 12.09
C TRP A 290 5.77 2.46 12.16
N THR A 291 5.39 1.75 13.24
CA THR A 291 5.66 0.33 13.39
C THR A 291 4.97 -0.47 12.28
N ALA A 292 3.68 -0.21 12.03
CA ALA A 292 2.93 -0.87 10.95
C ALA A 292 3.57 -0.65 9.58
N MET A 293 4.02 0.59 9.30
CA MET A 293 4.66 0.92 8.01
C MET A 293 6.03 0.25 7.84
N THR A 294 6.85 0.22 8.90
CA THR A 294 8.16 -0.44 8.88
C THR A 294 8.03 -1.96 8.70
N ILE A 295 6.91 -2.54 9.15
CA ILE A 295 6.54 -3.94 8.88
C ILE A 295 5.62 -4.12 7.65
N GLY A 296 5.41 -3.11 6.82
CA GLY A 296 4.60 -3.24 5.61
C GLY A 296 5.29 -4.07 4.52
N HIS A 297 4.55 -4.86 3.74
CA HIS A 297 5.11 -5.70 2.67
C HIS A 297 4.74 -5.24 1.26
N LEU A 298 3.54 -4.70 1.10
CA LEU A 298 3.03 -4.22 -0.17
C LEU A 298 2.69 -2.74 0.00
N PHE A 299 3.16 -1.90 -0.91
CA PHE A 299 3.02 -0.45 -0.83
C PHE A 299 2.41 0.07 -2.13
N LEU A 300 1.42 0.93 -2.00
CA LEU A 300 0.74 1.61 -3.08
C LEU A 300 1.12 3.09 -3.03
N PHE A 301 1.75 3.55 -4.11
CA PHE A 301 2.10 4.95 -4.30
C PHE A 301 1.24 5.56 -5.40
N GLU A 302 0.89 6.83 -5.26
CA GLU A 302 0.21 7.64 -6.27
C GLU A 302 1.17 8.68 -6.83
N LYS A 303 1.20 8.84 -8.16
CA LYS A 303 1.94 9.89 -8.84
C LYS A 303 1.31 11.24 -8.52
N VAL A 304 2.15 12.17 -8.08
CA VAL A 304 1.77 13.56 -7.89
C VAL A 304 2.20 14.32 -9.12
N ASP A 305 1.24 14.95 -9.80
CA ASP A 305 1.54 15.80 -10.95
C ASP A 305 2.47 16.94 -10.50
N THR A 306 3.54 17.15 -11.27
CA THR A 306 4.54 18.20 -11.07
C THR A 306 4.22 19.42 -11.89
#